data_AF-A0A0U1P3D4-F1
#
_entry.id   AF-A0A0U1P3D4-F1
#
_cell.length_a   1.000
_cell.length_b   1.000
_cell.length_c   1.000
_cell.angle_alpha   90.00
_cell.angle_beta   90.00
_cell.angle_gamma   90.00
#
_symmetry.space_group_name_H-M   'P 1'
#
loop_
_entity.id
_entity.type
_entity.pdbx_description
1 polymer ?
#
loop_
_entity_poly.entity_id
_entity_poly.type
_entity_poly.pdbx_seq_one_letter_code
_entity_poly.pdbx_strand_id
1 'polypeptide(L)'
;MSNKGIAEWFFSFGLAVLGFFFSLIFQDMAYWGGVQKGVANTLVYYWIGAVLSYVFSILSVILMCIKNKREIGEPINYTLMFVSILLIIATILWTTFIIIAGQSGF
;
A
#
# COMPACT_ATOMS: atom_id res chain seq x y z
N MET A 1 0.46 -28.91 -6.39
CA MET A 1 0.12 -27.50 -6.13
C MET A 1 -1.27 -27.22 -6.71
N SER A 2 -2.22 -26.73 -5.91
CA SER A 2 -3.49 -26.25 -6.48
C SER A 2 -3.22 -24.89 -7.11
N ASN A 3 -3.64 -24.68 -8.37
CA ASN A 3 -3.55 -23.36 -9.02
C ASN A 3 -4.20 -22.23 -8.18
N LYS A 4 -5.08 -22.58 -7.24
CA LYS A 4 -5.74 -21.62 -6.34
C LYS A 4 -4.78 -20.99 -5.32
N GLY A 5 -3.85 -21.75 -4.72
CA GLY A 5 -2.94 -21.24 -3.70
C GLY A 5 -2.00 -20.16 -4.24
N ILE A 6 -1.40 -20.41 -5.41
CA ILE A 6 -0.55 -19.43 -6.11
C ILE A 6 -1.32 -18.15 -6.45
N ALA A 7 -2.51 -18.29 -7.05
CA ALA A 7 -3.33 -17.14 -7.45
C ALA A 7 -3.67 -16.26 -6.24
N GLU A 8 -3.92 -16.87 -5.08
CA GLU A 8 -4.15 -16.15 -3.85
C GLU A 8 -2.92 -15.37 -3.38
N TRP A 9 -1.70 -15.92 -3.43
CA TRP A 9 -0.49 -15.18 -3.10
C TRP A 9 -0.28 -13.97 -4.03
N PHE A 10 -0.50 -14.15 -5.32
CA PHE A 10 -0.48 -13.04 -6.28
C PHE A 10 -1.55 -11.97 -5.99
N PHE A 11 -2.73 -12.37 -5.54
CA PHE A 11 -3.75 -11.42 -5.12
C PHE A 11 -3.30 -10.58 -3.92
N SER A 12 -2.67 -11.21 -2.92
CA SER A 12 -2.12 -10.49 -1.76
C SER A 12 -1.04 -9.50 -2.16
N PHE A 13 -0.13 -9.94 -3.05
CA PHE A 13 0.92 -9.11 -3.60
C PHE A 13 0.34 -7.93 -4.40
N GLY A 14 -0.69 -8.17 -5.22
CA GLY A 14 -1.40 -7.12 -5.96
C GLY A 14 -1.98 -6.04 -5.05
N LEU A 15 -2.51 -6.41 -3.88
CA LEU A 15 -2.99 -5.44 -2.89
C LEU A 15 -1.85 -4.61 -2.29
N ALA A 16 -0.67 -5.22 -2.04
CA ALA A 16 0.50 -4.48 -1.57
C ALA A 16 0.99 -3.47 -2.64
N VAL A 17 1.00 -3.87 -3.91
CA VAL A 17 1.34 -2.99 -5.04
C VAL A 17 0.33 -1.84 -5.16
N LEU A 18 -0.97 -2.11 -5.02
CA LEU A 18 -2.00 -1.06 -5.01
C LEU A 18 -1.82 -0.08 -3.85
N GLY A 19 -1.54 -0.58 -2.64
CA GLY A 19 -1.27 0.26 -1.47
C GLY A 19 -0.07 1.20 -1.69
N PHE A 20 0.99 0.69 -2.29
CA PHE A 20 2.17 1.47 -2.66
C PHE A 20 1.86 2.49 -3.77
N PHE A 21 1.10 2.09 -4.80
CA PHE A 21 0.70 2.99 -5.88
C PHE A 21 -0.15 4.17 -5.37
N PHE A 22 -1.11 3.91 -4.48
CA PHE A 22 -1.89 4.98 -3.85
C PHE A 22 -1.04 5.89 -2.96
N SER A 23 0.01 5.37 -2.33
CA SER A 23 1.00 6.18 -1.58
C SER A 23 1.78 7.14 -2.50
N LEU A 24 2.15 6.69 -3.71
CA LEU A 24 2.81 7.56 -4.69
C LEU A 24 1.87 8.64 -5.25
N ILE A 25 0.62 8.28 -5.56
CA ILE A 25 -0.40 9.27 -5.98
C ILE A 25 -0.63 10.30 -4.88
N PHE A 26 -0.74 9.83 -3.63
CA PHE A 26 -0.87 10.67 -2.47
C PHE A 26 0.28 11.66 -2.33
N GLN A 27 1.52 11.19 -2.49
CA GLN A 27 2.72 12.04 -2.51
C GLN A 27 2.63 13.11 -3.61
N ASP A 28 2.20 12.72 -4.81
CA ASP A 28 2.09 13.66 -5.92
C ASP A 28 1.12 14.80 -5.58
N MET A 29 -0.01 14.47 -4.96
CA MET A 29 -0.98 15.46 -4.50
C MET A 29 -0.45 16.31 -3.34
N ALA A 30 0.35 15.72 -2.44
CA ALA A 30 0.92 16.39 -1.27
C ALA A 30 1.91 17.49 -1.65
N TYR A 31 2.83 17.20 -2.58
CA TYR A 31 3.93 18.09 -2.91
C TYR A 31 3.71 18.87 -4.21
N TRP A 32 3.09 18.26 -5.22
CA TRP A 32 2.92 18.84 -6.55
C TRP A 32 1.48 19.29 -6.84
N GLY A 33 0.50 18.82 -6.05
CA GLY A 33 -0.92 19.18 -6.20
C GLY A 33 -1.22 20.68 -6.02
N GLY A 34 -0.35 21.42 -5.32
CA GLY A 34 -0.45 22.87 -5.14
C GLY A 34 0.05 23.71 -6.33
N VAL A 35 0.88 23.15 -7.22
CA VAL A 35 1.52 23.94 -8.30
C VAL A 35 0.54 24.29 -9.43
N GLN A 36 -0.61 23.61 -9.54
CA GLN A 36 -1.51 23.87 -10.67
C GLN A 36 -2.91 24.39 -10.36
N LYS A 37 -3.55 24.14 -9.21
CA LYS A 37 -4.97 24.53 -9.07
C LYS A 37 -5.37 24.83 -7.63
N GLY A 38 -5.69 26.11 -7.36
CA GLY A 38 -6.34 26.59 -6.13
C GLY A 38 -7.75 26.04 -5.95
N VAL A 39 -7.87 24.73 -5.71
CA VAL A 39 -9.12 23.99 -5.72
C VAL A 39 -9.22 23.16 -4.44
N ALA A 40 -10.24 23.44 -3.63
CA ALA A 40 -10.56 22.73 -2.39
C ALA A 40 -10.65 21.19 -2.55
N ASN A 41 -10.91 20.69 -3.76
CA ASN A 41 -10.97 19.26 -4.05
C ASN A 41 -9.61 18.54 -3.94
N THR A 42 -8.48 19.23 -4.13
CA THR A 42 -7.15 18.60 -4.04
C THR A 42 -6.89 18.03 -2.65
N LEU A 43 -7.41 18.69 -1.60
CA LEU A 43 -7.28 18.24 -0.21
C LEU A 43 -8.14 16.99 0.08
N VAL A 44 -9.29 16.84 -0.59
CA VAL A 44 -10.13 15.64 -0.48
C VAL A 44 -9.44 14.44 -1.15
N TYR A 45 -8.89 14.63 -2.35
CA TYR A 45 -8.17 13.56 -3.06
C TYR A 45 -6.88 13.13 -2.35
N TYR A 46 -6.18 14.07 -1.70
CA TYR A 46 -5.05 13.79 -0.81
C TYR A 46 -5.44 12.79 0.27
N TRP A 47 -6.51 13.04 1.02
CA TRP A 47 -6.94 12.12 2.08
C TRP A 47 -7.45 10.79 1.54
N ILE A 48 -8.11 10.77 0.38
CA ILE A 48 -8.54 9.53 -0.27
C ILE A 48 -7.32 8.67 -0.62
N GLY A 49 -6.26 9.25 -1.19
CA GLY A 49 -5.02 8.53 -1.51
C GLY A 49 -4.37 7.91 -0.27
N ALA A 50 -4.26 8.67 0.83
CA ALA A 50 -3.72 8.18 2.09
C ALA A 50 -4.55 7.02 2.67
N VAL A 51 -5.88 7.16 2.72
CA VAL A 51 -6.78 6.12 3.25
C VAL A 51 -6.69 4.85 2.41
N LEU A 52 -6.73 4.97 1.08
CA LEU A 52 -6.62 3.80 0.19
C LEU A 52 -5.26 3.11 0.33
N SER A 53 -4.17 3.87 0.45
CA SER A 53 -2.83 3.31 0.71
C SER A 53 -2.82 2.41 1.95
N TYR A 54 -3.39 2.88 3.06
CA TYR A 54 -3.47 2.08 4.29
C TYR A 54 -4.43 0.90 4.17
N VAL A 55 -5.63 1.09 3.60
CA VAL A 55 -6.63 0.02 3.45
C VAL A 55 -6.07 -1.14 2.64
N PHE A 56 -5.46 -0.87 1.48
CA PHE A 56 -4.88 -1.92 0.64
C PHE A 56 -3.69 -2.62 1.31
N SER A 57 -2.86 -1.88 2.06
CA SER A 57 -1.76 -2.45 2.84
C SER A 57 -2.28 -3.39 3.94
N ILE A 58 -3.29 -2.95 4.71
CA ILE A 58 -3.91 -3.75 5.78
C ILE A 58 -4.58 -5.01 5.20
N LEU A 59 -5.33 -4.88 4.11
CA LEU A 59 -5.95 -6.02 3.44
C LEU A 59 -4.90 -7.03 2.96
N SER A 60 -3.78 -6.55 2.43
CA SER A 60 -2.65 -7.41 2.05
C SER A 60 -2.09 -8.17 3.24
N VAL A 61 -1.86 -7.50 4.39
CA VAL A 61 -1.41 -8.15 5.63
C VAL A 61 -2.40 -9.21 6.10
N ILE A 62 -3.70 -8.88 6.17
CA ILE A 62 -4.75 -9.80 6.62
C ILE A 62 -4.75 -11.07 5.75
N LEU A 63 -4.72 -10.90 4.44
CA LEU A 63 -4.71 -12.02 3.50
C LEU A 63 -3.44 -12.86 3.62
N MET A 64 -2.27 -12.25 3.78
CA MET A 64 -1.02 -12.99 4.04
C MET A 64 -1.10 -13.79 5.35
N CYS A 65 -1.61 -13.19 6.43
CA CYS A 65 -1.75 -13.87 7.72
C CYS A 65 -2.72 -15.06 7.67
N ILE A 66 -3.85 -14.92 6.96
CA ILE A 66 -4.81 -16.02 6.76
C ILE A 66 -4.15 -17.16 5.97
N LYS A 67 -3.35 -16.83 4.95
CA LYS A 67 -2.71 -17.82 4.07
C LYS A 67 -1.54 -18.53 4.72
N ASN A 68 -0.69 -17.81 5.44
CA ASN A 68 0.43 -18.39 6.17
C ASN A 68 -0.04 -19.40 7.26
N LYS A 69 -1.28 -19.28 7.74
CA LYS A 69 -1.92 -20.27 8.62
C LYS A 69 -2.45 -21.52 7.89
N ARG A 70 -2.73 -21.41 6.59
CA ARG A 70 -3.35 -22.47 5.76
C ARG A 70 -2.35 -23.24 4.92
N GLU A 71 -1.28 -22.59 4.46
CA GLU A 71 -0.29 -23.16 3.56
C GLU A 71 1.11 -23.02 4.15
N ILE A 72 1.81 -24.15 4.27
CA ILE A 72 3.21 -24.24 4.71
C ILE A 72 3.99 -24.91 3.57
N GLY A 73 5.10 -24.31 3.12
CA GLY A 73 6.18 -25.09 2.51
C GLY A 73 6.59 -24.86 1.06
N GLU A 74 6.42 -23.67 0.47
CA GLU A 74 6.95 -23.40 -0.89
C GLU A 74 7.77 -22.09 -0.97
N PRO A 75 8.96 -22.09 -1.62
CA PRO A 75 9.88 -20.95 -1.67
C PRO A 75 9.30 -19.72 -2.40
N ILE A 76 8.42 -19.94 -3.39
CA ILE A 76 7.76 -18.85 -4.12
C ILE A 76 6.81 -18.04 -3.23
N ASN A 77 6.14 -18.71 -2.28
CA ASN A 77 5.23 -18.06 -1.33
C ASN A 77 6.01 -17.18 -0.35
N TYR A 78 7.15 -17.66 0.15
CA TYR A 78 8.04 -16.89 1.02
C TYR A 78 8.62 -15.67 0.30
N THR A 79 8.98 -15.81 -0.98
CA THR A 79 9.49 -14.69 -1.80
C THR A 79 8.42 -13.62 -2.00
N LEU A 80 7.20 -14.00 -2.42
CA LEU A 80 6.08 -13.07 -2.58
C LEU A 80 5.70 -12.39 -1.27
N MET A 81 5.69 -13.14 -0.16
CA MET A 81 5.44 -12.61 1.17
C MET A 81 6.49 -11.57 1.56
N PHE A 82 7.78 -11.89 1.39
CA PHE A 82 8.88 -10.99 1.74
C PHE A 82 8.81 -9.67 0.96
N VAL A 83 8.63 -9.74 -0.36
CA VAL A 83 8.50 -8.54 -1.21
C VAL A 83 7.25 -7.73 -0.83
N SER A 84 6.12 -8.40 -0.56
CA SER A 84 4.89 -7.72 -0.11
C SER A 84 5.11 -6.97 1.20
N ILE A 85 5.81 -7.58 2.17
CA ILE A 85 6.13 -6.96 3.45
C ILE A 85 7.01 -5.73 3.24
N LEU A 86 8.05 -5.80 2.40
CA LEU A 86 8.89 -4.65 2.10
C LEU A 86 8.08 -3.49 1.49
N LEU A 87 7.20 -3.79 0.53
CA LEU A 87 6.31 -2.80 -0.08
C LEU A 87 5.38 -2.17 0.97
N ILE A 88 4.81 -2.96 1.86
CA ILE A 88 3.90 -2.48 2.91
C ILE A 88 4.65 -1.61 3.91
N ILE A 89 5.84 -2.00 4.35
CA ILE A 89 6.67 -1.18 5.26
C ILE A 89 7.02 0.15 4.58
N ALA A 90 7.49 0.12 3.34
CA ALA A 90 7.78 1.32 2.57
C ALA A 90 6.54 2.22 2.43
N THR A 91 5.39 1.63 2.10
CA THR A 91 4.10 2.32 1.98
C THR A 91 3.70 3.00 3.29
N ILE A 92 3.72 2.27 4.41
CA ILE A 92 3.30 2.82 5.70
C ILE A 92 4.24 3.92 6.16
N LEU A 93 5.55 3.68 6.11
CA LEU A 93 6.55 4.67 6.53
C LEU A 93 6.46 5.93 5.67
N TRP A 94 6.34 5.77 4.35
CA TRP A 94 6.29 6.89 3.41
C TRP A 94 5.00 7.69 3.54
N THR A 95 3.83 7.04 3.50
CA THR A 95 2.54 7.73 3.67
C THR A 95 2.47 8.44 5.03
N THR A 96 2.95 7.80 6.10
CA THR A 96 2.98 8.43 7.44
C THR A 96 3.93 9.62 7.49
N PHE A 97 5.13 9.49 6.92
CA PHE A 97 6.11 10.57 6.86
C PHE A 97 5.53 11.81 6.17
N ILE A 98 4.86 11.64 5.03
CA ILE A 98 4.26 12.77 4.28
C ILE A 98 3.14 13.43 5.09
N ILE A 99 2.28 12.66 5.77
CA ILE A 99 1.23 13.23 6.63
C ILE A 99 1.84 14.10 7.73
N ILE A 100 2.88 13.59 8.40
CA ILE A 100 3.57 14.32 9.47
C ILE A 100 4.28 15.56 8.92
N ALA A 101 4.98 15.43 7.80
CA ALA A 101 5.67 16.53 7.13
C ALA A 101 4.69 17.64 6.70
N GLY A 102 3.53 17.27 6.16
CA GLY A 102 2.49 18.22 5.77
C GLY A 102 1.83 18.93 6.97
N GLN A 103 1.79 18.29 8.15
CA GLN A 103 1.27 18.90 9.38
C GLN A 103 2.29 19.78 10.10
N SER A 104 3.59 19.51 9.94
CA SER A 104 4.66 20.29 10.58
C SER A 104 4.99 21.61 9.88
N GLY A 105 4.36 21.89 8.74
CA GLY A 105 4.50 23.16 8.02
C GLY A 105 5.82 23.31 7.27
N PHE A 106 6.46 22.18 6.91
CA PHE A 106 7.61 22.15 5.99
C PHE A 106 7.20 22.34 4.53
#